data_AF-A0A1M5KAP8-F1
#
_entry.id   AF-A0A1M5KAP8-F1
#
_cell.length_a   1.000
_cell.length_b   1.000
_cell.length_c   1.000
_cell.angle_alpha   90.00
_cell.angle_beta   90.00
_cell.angle_gamma   90.00
#
_symmetry.space_group_name_H-M   'P 1'
#
loop_
_entity.id
_entity.type
_entity.pdbx_description
1 polymer ?
#
loop_
_entity_poly.entity_id
_entity_poly.type
_entity_poly.pdbx_seq_one_letter_code
_entity_poly.pdbx_strand_id
1 'polypeptide(L)'
;MNKIFNILNGDCLADQIEKTSVKGEQIICREALITGPLQADNLDDFWKIRSEFISEEYHAEKDGYYPKVVSEFEKILHIPENSEVNLWFEDDLFCQVNLWFCLSLLPKNRRLKIYRIFPKTTKENNWKGFSVSDPFDLEESLKSKIIFRQEDIGLGINL
;
A
#
# COMPACT_ATOMS: atom_id res chain seq x y z
N MET A 1 -13.42 -14.08 -13.77
CA MET A 1 -12.10 -13.41 -13.92
C MET A 1 -11.60 -13.06 -12.54
N ASN A 2 -10.33 -13.34 -12.24
CA ASN A 2 -9.73 -12.89 -10.99
C ASN A 2 -9.63 -11.36 -11.03
N LYS A 3 -10.14 -10.67 -10.00
CA LYS A 3 -9.95 -9.22 -9.88
C LYS A 3 -8.52 -8.93 -9.47
N ILE A 4 -7.97 -7.82 -9.96
CA ILE A 4 -6.62 -7.36 -9.63
C ILE A 4 -6.76 -6.06 -8.84
N PHE A 5 -6.06 -5.96 -7.71
CA PHE A 5 -5.95 -4.77 -6.89
C PHE A 5 -4.49 -4.37 -6.77
N ASN A 6 -4.18 -3.11 -7.06
CA ASN A 6 -2.85 -2.53 -6.91
C ASN A 6 -2.87 -1.59 -5.70
N ILE A 7 -2.27 -2.00 -4.59
CA ILE A 7 -2.10 -1.17 -3.41
C ILE A 7 -0.81 -0.37 -3.60
N LEU A 8 -0.94 0.95 -3.74
CA LEU A 8 0.12 1.88 -4.09
C LEU A 8 0.58 2.68 -2.86
N ASN A 9 1.87 2.97 -2.77
CA ASN A 9 2.46 3.69 -1.63
C ASN A 9 2.11 5.20 -1.57
N GLY A 10 1.42 5.75 -2.57
CA GLY A 10 0.99 7.15 -2.57
C GLY A 10 0.48 7.63 -3.93
N ASP A 11 -0.02 8.88 -3.96
CA ASP A 11 -0.65 9.47 -5.14
C ASP A 11 0.33 9.68 -6.31
N CYS A 12 1.60 10.01 -6.04
CA CYS A 12 2.60 10.16 -7.11
C CYS A 12 2.77 8.88 -7.94
N LEU A 13 2.78 7.71 -7.29
CA LEU A 13 2.84 6.43 -7.98
C LEU A 13 1.51 6.13 -8.70
N ALA A 14 0.37 6.47 -8.10
CA ALA A 14 -0.94 6.32 -8.73
C ALA A 14 -1.00 7.06 -10.07
N ASP A 15 -0.60 8.32 -10.10
CA ASP A 15 -0.54 9.16 -11.30
C ASP A 15 0.40 8.58 -12.38
N GLN A 16 1.49 7.91 -11.96
CA GLN A 16 2.40 7.25 -12.90
C GLN A 16 1.79 5.95 -13.46
N ILE A 17 1.14 5.14 -12.62
CA ILE A 17 0.49 3.89 -13.03
C ILE A 17 -0.65 4.17 -14.02
N GLU A 18 -1.39 5.27 -13.87
CA GLU A 18 -2.42 5.68 -14.85
C GLU A 18 -1.88 5.89 -16.27
N LYS A 19 -0.58 6.15 -16.41
CA LYS A 19 0.10 6.33 -17.71
C LYS A 19 0.61 5.02 -18.31
N THR A 20 0.37 3.89 -17.64
CA THR A 20 0.81 2.55 -18.06
C THR A 20 -0.35 1.73 -18.62
N SER A 21 -0.06 0.51 -19.09
CA SER A 21 -1.05 -0.49 -19.42
C SER A 21 -1.47 -1.40 -18.25
N VAL A 22 -0.95 -1.15 -17.04
CA VAL A 22 -1.26 -1.92 -15.82
C VAL A 22 -2.76 -1.97 -15.58
N LYS A 23 -3.26 -3.17 -15.28
CA LYS A 23 -4.70 -3.43 -15.06
C LYS A 23 -4.98 -3.62 -13.58
N GLY A 24 -6.25 -3.45 -13.23
CA GLY A 24 -6.76 -3.63 -11.87
C GLY A 24 -7.21 -2.33 -11.24
N GLU A 25 -7.88 -2.45 -10.11
CA GLU A 25 -8.31 -1.34 -9.29
C GLU A 25 -7.12 -0.80 -8.49
N GLN A 26 -7.00 0.52 -8.37
CA GLN A 26 -5.98 1.14 -7.52
C GLN A 26 -6.55 1.39 -6.13
N ILE A 27 -5.75 1.04 -5.12
CA ILE A 27 -5.96 1.39 -3.72
C ILE A 27 -4.73 2.18 -3.27
N ILE A 28 -4.92 3.37 -2.72
CA ILE A 28 -3.80 4.29 -2.45
C ILE A 28 -3.59 4.41 -0.94
N CYS A 29 -2.42 3.98 -0.47
CA CYS A 29 -2.02 4.08 0.93
C CYS A 29 -1.56 5.50 1.26
N ARG A 30 -2.48 6.34 1.74
CA ARG A 30 -2.22 7.74 2.13
C ARG A 30 -1.96 7.88 3.63
N GLU A 31 -0.92 7.21 4.11
CA GLU A 31 -0.57 7.22 5.53
C GLU A 31 0.94 7.35 5.76
N ALA A 32 1.29 7.82 6.95
CA ALA A 32 2.65 8.01 7.44
C ALA A 32 2.80 7.31 8.78
N LEU A 33 2.67 5.97 8.79
CA LEU A 33 2.63 5.18 10.02
C LEU A 33 3.97 5.06 10.74
N ILE A 34 5.06 5.55 10.14
CA ILE A 34 6.36 5.63 10.83
C ILE A 34 6.36 6.64 11.99
N THR A 35 5.35 7.50 12.09
CA THR A 35 5.26 8.55 13.09
C THR A 35 3.84 8.72 13.64
N GLY A 36 3.75 9.32 14.82
CA GLY A 36 2.50 9.57 15.53
C GLY A 36 1.96 8.36 16.29
N PRO A 37 0.81 8.53 16.95
CA PRO A 37 0.17 7.47 17.72
C PRO A 37 -0.36 6.37 16.81
N LEU A 38 -0.15 5.11 17.21
CA LEU A 38 -0.60 3.91 16.49
C LEU A 38 -1.41 2.94 17.35
N GLN A 39 -1.45 3.16 18.67
CA GLN A 39 -2.10 2.24 19.60
C GLN A 39 -3.58 2.60 19.74
N ALA A 40 -4.44 1.64 19.43
CA ALA A 40 -5.89 1.73 19.56
C ALA A 40 -6.51 0.35 19.78
N ASP A 41 -7.70 0.29 20.37
CA ASP A 41 -8.39 -0.96 20.68
C ASP A 41 -9.03 -1.61 19.44
N ASN A 42 -9.41 -0.79 18.45
CA ASN A 42 -10.02 -1.21 17.20
C ASN A 42 -9.71 -0.21 16.08
N LEU A 43 -10.10 -0.55 14.84
CA LEU A 43 -9.83 0.30 13.67
C LEU A 43 -10.56 1.65 13.70
N ASP A 44 -11.78 1.72 14.24
CA ASP A 44 -12.53 2.98 14.29
C ASP A 44 -11.82 3.98 15.23
N ASP A 45 -11.39 3.52 16.40
CA ASP A 45 -10.58 4.32 17.33
C ASP A 45 -9.22 4.67 16.73
N PHE A 46 -8.60 3.73 16.00
CA PHE A 46 -7.35 3.98 15.28
C PHE A 46 -7.50 5.13 14.28
N TRP A 47 -8.51 5.09 13.41
CA TRP A 47 -8.75 6.14 12.41
C TRP A 47 -9.02 7.50 13.04
N LYS A 48 -9.71 7.55 14.18
CA LYS A 48 -9.92 8.80 14.92
C LYS A 48 -8.59 9.38 15.41
N ILE A 49 -7.77 8.59 16.08
CA ILE A 49 -6.47 9.02 16.61
C ILE A 49 -5.55 9.46 15.47
N ARG A 50 -5.53 8.72 14.35
CA ARG A 50 -4.75 9.08 13.16
C ARG A 50 -5.24 10.37 12.50
N SER A 51 -6.55 10.53 12.34
CA SER A 51 -7.15 11.75 11.78
C SER A 51 -6.81 12.99 12.61
N GLU A 52 -6.80 12.87 13.94
CA GLU A 52 -6.41 13.95 14.85
C GLU A 52 -4.93 14.30 14.67
N PHE A 53 -4.04 13.30 14.74
CA PHE A 53 -2.60 13.49 14.57
C PHE A 53 -2.22 14.12 13.22
N ILE A 54 -2.75 13.58 12.12
CA ILE A 54 -2.41 14.06 10.76
C ILE A 54 -2.85 15.51 10.57
N SER A 55 -4.01 15.89 11.13
CA SER A 55 -4.48 17.27 11.05
C SER A 55 -3.64 18.23 11.89
N GLU A 56 -3.24 17.81 13.09
CA GLU A 56 -2.45 18.65 13.99
C GLU A 56 -1.03 18.86 13.47
N GLU A 57 -0.33 17.80 13.07
CA GLU A 57 1.08 17.91 12.68
C GLU A 57 1.31 18.35 11.23
N TYR A 58 0.43 17.95 10.31
CA TYR A 58 0.60 18.28 8.89
C TYR A 58 -0.36 19.35 8.40
N HIS A 59 -1.15 19.92 9.32
CA HIS A 59 -2.17 20.94 9.01
C HIS A 59 -3.14 20.50 7.91
N ALA A 60 -3.39 19.19 7.83
CA ALA A 60 -4.34 18.61 6.91
C ALA A 60 -5.77 18.86 7.41
N GLU A 61 -6.70 19.00 6.46
CA GLU A 61 -8.12 19.18 6.77
C GLU A 61 -8.72 17.89 7.35
N LYS A 62 -9.28 17.97 8.57
CA LYS A 62 -9.88 16.81 9.28
C LYS A 62 -10.97 16.13 8.45
N ASP A 63 -11.83 16.92 7.81
CA ASP A 63 -12.95 16.43 7.01
C ASP A 63 -12.50 15.68 5.74
N GLY A 64 -11.25 15.88 5.32
CA GLY A 64 -10.65 15.18 4.19
C GLY A 64 -10.11 13.79 4.52
N TYR A 65 -9.82 13.49 5.79
CA TYR A 65 -9.10 12.26 6.16
C TYR A 65 -9.92 11.00 5.87
N TYR A 66 -11.15 10.91 6.38
CA TYR A 66 -12.02 9.74 6.17
C TYR A 66 -12.28 9.43 4.69
N PRO A 67 -12.77 10.37 3.86
CA PRO A 67 -13.08 10.08 2.46
C PRO A 67 -11.83 9.81 1.60
N LYS A 68 -10.64 10.30 1.97
CA LYS A 68 -9.40 10.13 1.18
C LYS A 68 -8.51 8.99 1.67
N VAL A 69 -8.52 8.68 2.97
CA VAL A 69 -7.59 7.73 3.60
C VAL A 69 -8.33 6.49 4.03
N VAL A 70 -9.32 6.63 4.91
CA VAL A 70 -10.06 5.48 5.48
C VAL A 70 -10.79 4.70 4.40
N SER A 71 -11.42 5.39 3.45
CA SER A 71 -12.13 4.75 2.33
C SER A 71 -11.23 3.86 1.46
N GLU A 72 -9.93 4.15 1.34
CA GLU A 72 -8.96 3.31 0.62
C GLU A 72 -8.63 2.05 1.42
N PHE A 73 -8.40 2.20 2.73
CA PHE A 73 -8.15 1.04 3.60
C PHE A 73 -9.37 0.13 3.73
N GLU A 74 -10.58 0.69 3.71
CA GLU A 74 -11.82 -0.08 3.64
C GLU A 74 -11.89 -0.97 2.39
N LYS A 75 -11.37 -0.51 1.23
CA LYS A 75 -11.29 -1.36 0.03
C LYS A 75 -10.44 -2.61 0.27
N ILE A 76 -9.34 -2.50 1.03
CA ILE A 76 -8.45 -3.63 1.37
C ILE A 76 -9.22 -4.70 2.15
N LEU A 77 -9.99 -4.30 3.18
CA LEU A 77 -10.83 -5.19 3.99
C LEU A 77 -11.89 -5.94 3.15
N HIS A 78 -12.29 -5.35 2.02
CA HIS A 78 -13.35 -5.88 1.16
C HIS A 78 -12.84 -6.57 -0.12
N ILE A 79 -11.52 -6.78 -0.27
CA ILE A 79 -10.95 -7.49 -1.43
C ILE A 79 -11.56 -8.90 -1.57
N PRO A 80 -12.25 -9.24 -2.69
CA PRO A 80 -12.95 -10.51 -2.84
C PRO A 80 -12.03 -11.74 -2.88
N GLU A 81 -12.59 -12.92 -2.61
CA GLU A 81 -11.88 -14.19 -2.75
C GLU A 81 -11.37 -14.42 -4.18
N ASN A 82 -10.22 -15.09 -4.31
CA ASN A 82 -9.54 -15.38 -5.57
C ASN A 82 -9.02 -14.15 -6.33
N SER A 83 -8.87 -13.01 -5.63
CA SER A 83 -8.25 -11.80 -6.19
C SER A 83 -6.71 -11.88 -6.16
N GLU A 84 -6.11 -11.16 -7.09
CA GLU A 84 -4.68 -10.84 -7.08
C GLU A 84 -4.48 -9.48 -6.42
N VAL A 85 -3.53 -9.40 -5.49
CA VAL A 85 -3.15 -8.18 -4.78
C VAL A 85 -1.69 -7.89 -5.04
N ASN A 86 -1.41 -6.74 -5.64
CA ASN A 86 -0.08 -6.26 -5.96
C ASN A 86 0.27 -5.12 -5.01
N LEU A 87 1.26 -5.32 -4.15
CA LEU A 87 1.76 -4.39 -3.16
C LEU A 87 2.95 -3.63 -3.74
N TRP A 88 2.75 -2.37 -4.11
CA TRP A 88 3.79 -1.52 -4.70
C TRP A 88 4.47 -0.68 -3.61
N PHE A 89 5.47 -1.28 -2.95
CA PHE A 89 6.16 -0.68 -1.80
C PHE A 89 7.68 -0.88 -1.90
N GLU A 90 8.41 0.19 -1.60
CA GLU A 90 9.87 0.25 -1.64
C GLU A 90 10.51 -0.33 -0.37
N ASP A 91 11.84 -0.37 -0.31
CA ASP A 91 12.60 -0.99 0.77
C ASP A 91 12.89 -0.06 1.96
N ASP A 92 12.59 1.23 1.83
CA ASP A 92 12.77 2.16 2.94
C ASP A 92 11.79 1.89 4.09
N LEU A 93 12.15 2.34 5.28
CA LEU A 93 11.39 2.11 6.50
C LEU A 93 9.98 2.72 6.44
N PHE A 94 9.81 3.86 5.79
CA PHE A 94 8.51 4.52 5.63
C PHE A 94 7.55 3.62 4.84
N CYS A 95 8.03 3.08 3.72
CA CYS A 95 7.29 2.13 2.90
C CYS A 95 7.00 0.82 3.64
N GLN A 96 7.98 0.27 4.37
CA GLN A 96 7.81 -1.00 5.07
C GLN A 96 6.72 -0.95 6.15
N VAL A 97 6.66 0.10 6.98
CA VAL A 97 5.62 0.19 8.03
C VAL A 97 4.22 0.28 7.42
N ASN A 98 4.06 1.06 6.35
CA ASN A 98 2.80 1.15 5.62
C ASN A 98 2.41 -0.17 4.93
N LEU A 99 3.39 -0.89 4.36
CA LEU A 99 3.20 -2.23 3.79
C LEU A 99 2.68 -3.22 4.83
N TRP A 100 3.29 -3.28 6.01
CA TRP A 100 2.89 -4.19 7.08
C TRP A 100 1.46 -3.93 7.55
N PHE A 101 1.09 -2.66 7.66
CA PHE A 101 -0.28 -2.29 7.98
C PHE A 101 -1.27 -2.69 6.87
N CYS A 102 -0.93 -2.46 5.59
CA CYS A 102 -1.77 -2.94 4.49
C CYS A 102 -1.94 -4.47 4.51
N LEU A 103 -0.87 -5.23 4.82
CA LEU A 103 -0.92 -6.68 4.98
C LEU A 103 -1.84 -7.10 6.12
N SER A 104 -1.81 -6.41 7.26
CA SER A 104 -2.61 -6.75 8.44
C SER A 104 -4.11 -6.59 8.20
N LEU A 105 -4.50 -5.69 7.29
CA LEU A 105 -5.87 -5.44 6.84
C LEU A 105 -6.38 -6.45 5.81
N LEU A 106 -5.50 -7.27 5.20
CA LEU A 106 -5.95 -8.22 4.19
C LEU A 106 -6.87 -9.30 4.81
N PRO A 107 -7.97 -9.66 4.13
CA PRO A 107 -8.91 -10.67 4.61
C PRO A 107 -8.26 -12.05 4.82
N LYS A 108 -8.11 -12.45 6.09
CA LYS A 108 -7.44 -13.70 6.50
C LYS A 108 -8.20 -14.96 6.09
N ASN A 109 -9.50 -14.86 5.87
CA ASN A 109 -10.38 -15.97 5.47
C ASN A 109 -10.55 -16.10 3.95
N ARG A 110 -9.85 -15.29 3.13
CA ARG A 110 -9.96 -15.32 1.67
C ARG A 110 -8.66 -15.83 1.05
N ARG A 111 -8.79 -16.62 -0.01
CA ARG A 111 -7.65 -17.04 -0.84
C ARG A 111 -7.25 -15.90 -1.76
N LEU A 112 -6.20 -15.18 -1.39
CA LEU A 112 -5.63 -14.09 -2.18
C LEU A 112 -4.27 -14.52 -2.75
N LYS A 113 -3.97 -14.08 -3.98
CA LYS A 113 -2.60 -14.16 -4.52
C LYS A 113 -1.91 -12.82 -4.29
N ILE A 114 -1.02 -12.78 -3.32
CA ILE A 114 -0.36 -11.55 -2.89
C ILE A 114 1.05 -11.50 -3.50
N TYR A 115 1.36 -10.38 -4.13
CA TYR A 115 2.66 -10.11 -4.72
C TYR A 115 3.21 -8.80 -4.18
N ARG A 116 4.52 -8.72 -4.04
CA ARG A 116 5.24 -7.46 -3.85
C ARG A 116 5.93 -7.05 -5.13
N ILE A 117 5.85 -5.77 -5.44
CA ILE A 117 6.47 -5.15 -6.60
C ILE A 117 7.49 -4.14 -6.10
N PHE A 118 8.70 -4.26 -6.62
CA PHE A 118 9.82 -3.40 -6.31
C PHE A 118 10.05 -2.44 -7.49
N PRO A 119 10.55 -1.23 -7.23
CA PRO A 119 11.05 -0.39 -8.31
C PRO A 119 12.21 -1.09 -9.00
N LYS A 120 12.33 -0.87 -10.31
CA LYS A 120 13.49 -1.32 -11.06
C LYS A 120 14.72 -0.53 -10.61
N THR A 121 15.71 -1.23 -10.07
CA THR A 121 16.94 -0.62 -9.56
C THR A 121 18.13 -0.88 -10.47
N THR A 122 18.98 0.14 -10.63
CA THR A 122 20.34 0.01 -11.18
C THR A 122 21.33 0.36 -10.07
N LYS A 123 22.61 -0.02 -10.21
CA LYS A 123 23.64 0.30 -9.22
C LYS A 123 23.69 1.79 -8.83
N GLU A 124 23.37 2.69 -9.76
CA GLU A 124 23.34 4.14 -9.50
C GLU A 124 22.02 4.63 -8.84
N ASN A 125 20.95 3.85 -8.92
CA ASN A 125 19.59 4.26 -8.53
C ASN A 125 18.98 3.39 -7.42
N ASN A 126 19.77 2.56 -6.73
CA ASN A 126 19.29 1.60 -5.72
C ASN A 126 18.37 2.19 -4.63
N TRP A 127 18.42 3.50 -4.38
CA TRP A 127 17.65 4.18 -3.33
C TRP A 127 16.70 5.28 -3.85
N LYS A 128 16.47 5.36 -5.16
CA LYS A 128 15.58 6.38 -5.74
C LYS A 128 14.11 5.98 -5.80
N GLY A 129 13.81 4.70 -5.59
CA GLY A 129 12.42 4.26 -5.52
C GLY A 129 11.67 4.34 -6.85
N PHE A 130 10.35 4.43 -6.76
CA PHE A 130 9.47 4.64 -7.90
C PHE A 130 9.50 6.08 -8.44
N SER A 131 10.07 7.03 -7.69
CA SER A 131 10.10 8.45 -8.07
C SER A 131 10.78 8.73 -9.42
N VAL A 132 11.71 7.85 -9.84
CA VAL A 132 12.42 7.94 -11.12
C VAL A 132 11.93 6.94 -12.16
N SER A 133 10.93 6.13 -11.83
CA SER A 133 10.37 5.16 -12.77
C SER A 133 9.55 5.87 -13.84
N ASP A 134 9.78 5.50 -15.10
CA ASP A 134 8.88 5.84 -16.20
C ASP A 134 7.80 4.74 -16.38
N PRO A 135 6.79 4.95 -17.25
CA PRO A 135 5.74 3.95 -17.46
C PRO A 135 6.27 2.57 -17.88
N PHE A 136 7.36 2.51 -18.66
CA PHE A 136 7.94 1.24 -19.09
C PHE A 136 8.60 0.50 -17.92
N ASP A 137 9.32 1.22 -17.05
CA ASP A 137 9.92 0.65 -15.85
C ASP A 137 8.87 0.07 -14.89
N LEU A 138 7.72 0.72 -14.74
CA LEU A 138 6.61 0.23 -13.92
C LEU A 138 6.00 -1.06 -14.50
N GLU A 139 5.83 -1.14 -15.82
CA GLU A 139 5.34 -2.36 -16.48
C GLU A 139 6.32 -3.53 -16.33
N GLU A 140 7.63 -3.28 -16.44
CA GLU A 140 8.67 -4.28 -16.20
C GLU A 140 8.73 -4.72 -14.73
N SER A 141 8.53 -3.77 -13.79
CA SER A 141 8.46 -4.05 -12.35
C SER A 141 7.30 -5.01 -12.03
N LEU A 142 6.13 -4.79 -12.65
CA LEU A 142 4.99 -5.69 -12.51
C LEU A 142 5.27 -7.11 -13.04
N LYS A 143 6.00 -7.25 -14.16
CA LYS A 143 6.41 -8.56 -14.68
C LYS A 143 7.35 -9.31 -13.74
N SER A 144 8.14 -8.56 -12.97
CA SER A 144 9.14 -9.06 -12.04
C SER A 144 8.61 -9.21 -10.59
N LYS A 145 7.28 -9.14 -10.41
CA LYS A 145 6.65 -9.23 -9.10
C LYS A 145 7.00 -10.52 -8.36
N ILE A 146 7.18 -10.42 -7.05
CA ILE A 146 7.56 -11.53 -6.18
C ILE A 146 6.34 -11.98 -5.39
N ILE A 147 6.06 -13.28 -5.39
CA ILE A 147 4.95 -13.83 -4.58
C ILE A 147 5.29 -13.78 -3.10
N PHE A 148 4.38 -13.27 -2.28
CA PHE A 148 4.45 -13.40 -0.82
C PHE A 148 3.88 -14.74 -0.40
N ARG A 149 4.73 -15.55 0.23
CA ARG A 149 4.35 -16.82 0.85
C ARG A 149 3.68 -16.56 2.19
N GLN A 150 3.03 -17.58 2.72
CA GLN A 150 2.39 -17.49 4.05
C GLN A 150 3.39 -17.14 5.16
N GLU A 151 4.64 -17.58 5.04
CA GLU A 151 5.72 -17.22 5.97
C GLU A 151 6.06 -15.73 5.90
N ASP A 152 6.13 -15.15 4.70
CA ASP A 152 6.42 -13.72 4.50
C ASP A 152 5.30 -12.84 5.09
N ILE A 153 4.04 -13.23 4.82
CA ILE A 153 2.85 -12.55 5.34
C ILE A 153 2.81 -12.68 6.87
N GLY A 154 3.08 -13.89 7.39
CA GLY A 154 3.13 -14.18 8.81
C GLY A 154 4.18 -13.33 9.53
N LEU A 155 5.38 -13.19 8.95
CA LEU A 155 6.41 -12.32 9.51
C LEU A 155 5.95 -10.86 9.52
N GLY A 156 5.47 -10.33 8.39
CA GLY A 156 5.06 -8.92 8.29
C GLY A 156 3.93 -8.51 9.23
N ILE A 157 3.05 -9.44 9.63
CA ILE A 157 1.95 -9.16 10.56
C ILE A 157 2.39 -9.22 12.05
N ASN A 158 3.52 -9.86 12.35
CA ASN A 158 3.97 -10.12 13.73
C ASN A 158 5.32 -9.44 14.08
N LEU A 159 5.81 -8.52 13.25
CA LEU A 159 6.95 -7.65 13.56
C LEU A 159 6.55 -6.53 14.53
#